data_AF-A0A934NHG2-F1
#
_entry.id   AF-A0A934NHG2-F1
#
_cell.length_a   1.000
_cell.length_b   1.000
_cell.length_c   1.000
_cell.angle_alpha   90.00
_cell.angle_beta   90.00
_cell.angle_gamma   90.00
#
_symmetry.space_group_name_H-M   'P 1'
#
loop_
_entity.id
_entity.type
_entity.pdbx_description
1 polymer ?
#
loop_
_entity_poly.entity_id
_entity_poly.type
_entity_poly.pdbx_seq_one_letter_code
_entity_poly.pdbx_strand_id
1 'polypeptide(L)'
;MDSKTGSIIAYILTWLTGLIMYFVGKDNPNVRYHGAQSLIFFGGITVINIGLSILGSIFSAVTNSGVGAIFGLIELLLGLFGFIMWIVCIVKAIQSHGERWPIPLVGGFVTPYAERMAGA
;
A
#
# COMPACT_ATOMS: atom_id res chain seq x y z
N MET A 1 20.82 -4.99 -7.71
CA MET A 1 20.32 -5.52 -6.42
C MET A 1 19.46 -6.74 -6.68
N ASP A 2 19.54 -7.75 -5.82
CA ASP A 2 18.77 -8.97 -5.98
C ASP A 2 17.27 -8.74 -5.78
N SER A 3 16.44 -9.53 -6.49
CA SER A 3 15.00 -9.33 -6.51
C SER A 3 14.37 -9.55 -5.13
N LYS A 4 14.85 -10.51 -4.36
CA LYS A 4 14.27 -10.87 -3.06
C LYS A 4 14.48 -9.74 -2.05
N THR A 5 15.72 -9.33 -1.82
CA THR A 5 16.06 -8.25 -0.87
C THR A 5 15.37 -6.95 -1.27
N GLY A 6 15.44 -6.59 -2.55
CA GLY A 6 14.83 -5.36 -3.02
C GLY A 6 13.30 -5.33 -2.84
N SER A 7 12.63 -6.45 -3.10
CA SER A 7 11.18 -6.57 -2.96
C SER A 7 10.74 -6.55 -1.49
N ILE A 8 11.54 -7.10 -0.58
CA ILE A 8 11.28 -7.00 0.87
C ILE A 8 11.44 -5.55 1.33
N ILE A 9 12.55 -4.89 0.94
CA ILE A 9 12.82 -3.50 1.32
C ILE A 9 11.70 -2.58 0.86
N ALA A 10 11.11 -2.81 -0.31
CA ALA A 10 10.01 -2.02 -0.86
C ALA A 10 8.81 -1.89 0.11
N TYR A 11 8.64 -2.83 1.05
CA TYR A 11 7.53 -2.82 1.99
C TYR A 11 7.89 -2.34 3.41
N ILE A 12 9.17 -2.18 3.77
CA ILE A 12 9.59 -1.97 5.18
C ILE A 12 8.95 -0.74 5.84
N LEU A 13 8.93 0.39 5.14
CA LEU A 13 8.25 1.62 5.57
C LEU A 13 7.03 1.89 4.69
N THR A 14 6.31 0.85 4.29
CA THR A 14 5.12 0.92 3.44
C THR A 14 5.42 1.68 2.14
N TRP A 15 4.63 2.70 1.79
CA TRP A 15 4.79 3.47 0.55
C TRP A 15 6.08 4.30 0.50
N LEU A 16 6.69 4.67 1.64
CA LEU A 16 7.93 5.46 1.67
C LEU A 16 9.10 4.67 1.09
N THR A 17 9.33 3.46 1.60
CA THR A 17 10.31 2.56 1.00
C THR A 17 9.86 2.09 -0.38
N GLY A 18 8.56 1.95 -0.62
CA GLY A 18 8.03 1.65 -1.95
C GLY A 18 8.47 2.66 -2.99
N LEU A 19 8.34 3.96 -2.68
CA LEU A 19 8.79 5.07 -3.51
C LEU A 19 10.30 5.02 -3.77
N ILE A 20 11.09 4.78 -2.74
CA ILE A 20 12.56 4.68 -2.87
C ILE A 20 12.91 3.50 -3.79
N MET A 21 12.35 2.32 -3.54
CA MET A 21 12.65 1.11 -4.30
C MET A 21 12.13 1.16 -5.73
N TYR A 22 11.07 1.93 -5.99
CA TYR A 22 10.61 2.22 -7.34
C TYR A 22 11.70 2.92 -8.19
N PHE A 23 12.42 3.89 -7.62
CA PHE A 23 13.48 4.59 -8.35
C PHE A 23 14.83 3.87 -8.29
N VAL A 24 15.21 3.33 -7.14
CA VAL A 24 16.49 2.63 -6.95
C VAL A 24 16.50 1.27 -7.66
N GLY A 25 15.37 0.58 -7.71
CA GLY A 25 15.20 -0.72 -8.37
C GLY A 25 15.12 -0.68 -9.89
N LYS A 26 15.46 0.44 -10.55
CA LYS A 26 15.27 0.64 -12.00
C LYS A 26 15.85 -0.47 -12.90
N ASP A 27 16.95 -1.09 -12.49
CA ASP A 27 17.64 -2.13 -13.25
C ASP A 27 17.08 -3.55 -12.96
N ASN A 28 16.10 -3.66 -12.06
CA ASN A 28 15.44 -4.90 -11.70
C ASN A 28 13.90 -4.74 -11.77
N PRO A 29 13.26 -5.23 -12.85
CA PRO A 29 11.82 -5.05 -13.08
C PRO A 29 10.93 -5.56 -11.94
N ASN A 30 11.37 -6.58 -11.20
CA ASN A 30 10.59 -7.11 -10.08
C ASN A 30 10.68 -6.19 -8.86
N VAL A 31 11.87 -5.71 -8.51
CA VAL A 31 12.04 -4.72 -7.43
C VAL A 31 11.24 -3.46 -7.75
N ARG A 32 11.32 -2.98 -9.00
CA ARG A 32 10.58 -1.80 -9.45
C ARG A 32 9.07 -2.01 -9.34
N TYR A 33 8.57 -3.21 -9.71
CA TYR A 33 7.17 -3.59 -9.53
C TYR A 33 6.75 -3.58 -8.05
N HIS A 34 7.53 -4.19 -7.16
CA HIS A 34 7.23 -4.20 -5.72
C HIS A 34 7.27 -2.80 -5.10
N GLY A 35 8.20 -1.95 -5.57
CA GLY A 35 8.22 -0.53 -5.23
C GLY A 35 6.94 0.20 -5.65
N ALA A 36 6.53 0.03 -6.90
CA ALA A 36 5.30 0.62 -7.43
C ALA A 36 4.05 0.08 -6.73
N GLN A 37 3.94 -1.23 -6.53
CA GLN A 37 2.83 -1.87 -5.82
C GLN A 37 2.71 -1.35 -4.39
N SER A 38 3.83 -1.26 -3.66
CA SER A 38 3.88 -0.69 -2.30
C SER A 38 3.43 0.77 -2.29
N LEU A 39 3.95 1.57 -3.22
CA LEU A 39 3.60 2.99 -3.35
C LEU A 39 2.11 3.20 -3.62
N ILE A 40 1.55 2.50 -4.61
CA ILE A 40 0.15 2.64 -5.01
C ILE A 40 -0.77 2.16 -3.88
N PHE A 41 -0.51 0.97 -3.33
CA PHE A 41 -1.41 0.37 -2.36
C PHE A 41 -1.36 1.09 -1.00
N PHE A 42 -0.18 1.20 -0.39
CA PHE A 42 -0.07 1.83 0.93
C PHE A 42 -0.23 3.36 0.86
N GLY A 43 0.23 3.99 -0.22
CA GLY A 43 0.01 5.42 -0.45
C GLY A 43 -1.47 5.72 -0.65
N GLY A 44 -2.17 4.88 -1.41
CA GLY A 44 -3.63 4.95 -1.55
C GLY A 44 -4.36 4.82 -0.20
N ILE A 45 -3.97 3.85 0.63
CA ILE A 45 -4.52 3.70 1.99
C ILE A 45 -4.27 4.96 2.83
N THR A 46 -3.07 5.55 2.77
CA THR A 46 -2.77 6.81 3.49
C THR A 46 -3.67 7.95 3.02
N VAL A 47 -3.84 8.13 1.71
CA VAL A 47 -4.71 9.18 1.15
C VAL A 47 -6.17 8.98 1.58
N ILE A 48 -6.67 7.74 1.55
CA ILE A 48 -8.04 7.42 1.99
C ILE A 48 -8.20 7.73 3.49
N ASN A 49 -7.25 7.34 4.34
CA ASN A 49 -7.30 7.65 5.77
C ASN A 49 -7.34 9.15 6.04
N ILE A 50 -6.51 9.94 5.35
CA ILE A 50 -6.53 11.42 5.48
C ILE A 50 -7.92 11.96 5.10
N GLY A 51 -8.49 11.47 4.00
CA GLY A 51 -9.84 11.86 3.58
C GLY A 51 -10.92 11.51 4.61
N LEU A 52 -10.90 10.29 5.15
CA LEU A 52 -11.82 9.84 6.19
C LEU A 52 -11.69 10.69 7.46
N SER A 53 -10.48 11.05 7.86
CA SER A 53 -10.22 11.84 9.06
C SER A 53 -10.75 13.27 8.93
N ILE A 54 -10.56 13.89 7.76
CA ILE A 54 -11.11 15.22 7.45
C ILE A 54 -12.64 15.17 7.45
N LEU A 55 -13.24 14.18 6.77
CA LEU A 55 -14.69 14.04 6.71
C LEU A 55 -15.29 13.77 8.09
N GLY A 56 -14.70 12.86 8.87
CA GLY A 56 -15.13 12.57 10.24
C GLY A 56 -15.08 13.79 11.14
N SER A 57 -14.01 14.60 11.03
CA SER A 57 -13.86 15.85 11.79
C SER A 57 -14.93 16.88 11.42
N ILE A 58 -15.18 17.08 10.12
CA ILE A 58 -16.21 18.03 9.63
C ILE A 58 -17.60 17.58 10.09
N PHE A 59 -17.95 16.30 9.88
CA PHE A 59 -19.25 15.78 10.29
C PHE A 59 -19.47 15.90 11.79
N SER A 60 -18.49 15.51 12.60
CA SER A 60 -18.58 15.61 14.06
C SER A 60 -18.80 17.06 14.52
N ALA A 61 -18.16 18.04 13.88
CA ALA A 61 -18.30 19.45 14.22
C ALA A 61 -19.67 20.03 13.79
N VAL A 62 -20.19 19.61 12.63
CA VAL A 62 -21.46 20.13 12.09
C VAL A 62 -22.67 19.55 12.82
N THR A 63 -22.65 18.26 13.14
CA THR A 63 -23.83 17.57 13.69
C THR A 63 -23.90 17.59 15.20
N ASN A 64 -22.81 17.94 15.91
CA ASN A 64 -22.66 17.77 17.37
C ASN A 64 -23.11 16.36 17.84
N SER A 65 -22.92 15.36 17.00
CA SER A 65 -23.35 13.99 17.25
C SER A 65 -22.18 13.01 17.20
N GLY A 66 -22.37 11.82 17.78
CA GLY A 66 -21.36 10.75 17.78
C GLY A 66 -21.08 10.11 16.42
N VAL A 67 -21.54 10.70 15.31
CA VAL A 67 -21.35 10.16 13.94
C VAL A 67 -19.87 10.09 13.56
N GLY A 68 -19.01 10.93 14.16
CA GLY A 68 -17.55 10.81 14.03
C GLY A 68 -17.00 9.43 14.41
N ALA A 69 -17.67 8.70 15.32
CA ALA A 69 -17.26 7.34 15.71
C ALA A 69 -17.38 6.32 14.56
N ILE A 70 -18.28 6.54 13.60
CA ILE A 70 -18.43 5.67 12.43
C ILE A 70 -17.20 5.79 11.53
N PHE A 71 -16.70 7.01 11.31
CA PHE A 71 -15.47 7.23 10.53
C PHE A 71 -14.26 6.58 11.21
N GLY A 72 -14.14 6.72 12.54
CA GLY A 72 -13.08 6.05 13.30
C GLY A 72 -13.13 4.52 13.20
N LEU A 73 -14.32 3.91 13.17
CA LEU A 73 -14.47 2.47 12.94
C LEU A 73 -14.02 2.07 11.52
N ILE A 74 -14.34 2.86 10.50
CA ILE A 74 -13.90 2.60 9.11
C ILE A 74 -12.38 2.71 9.01
N GLU A 75 -11.77 3.74 9.61
CA GLU A 75 -10.31 3.91 9.66
C GLU A 75 -9.63 2.73 10.35
N LEU A 76 -10.19 2.25 11.47
CA LEU A 76 -9.67 1.06 12.16
C LEU A 76 -9.71 -0.17 11.26
N LEU A 77 -10.84 -0.43 10.58
CA LEU A 77 -10.97 -1.57 9.67
C LEU A 77 -10.02 -1.46 8.47
N LEU A 78 -9.87 -0.27 7.90
CA LEU A 78 -8.94 -0.01 6.80
C LEU A 78 -7.49 -0.18 7.25
N GLY A 79 -7.15 0.28 8.45
CA GLY A 79 -5.82 0.12 9.06
C GLY A 79 -5.48 -1.35 9.31
N LEU A 80 -6.43 -2.14 9.84
CA LEU A 80 -6.26 -3.58 10.03
C LEU A 80 -6.09 -4.30 8.70
N PHE A 81 -6.90 -3.96 7.69
CA PHE A 81 -6.73 -4.50 6.34
C PHE A 81 -5.35 -4.17 5.77
N GLY A 82 -4.93 -2.90 5.85
CA GLY A 82 -3.61 -2.46 5.41
C GLY A 82 -2.48 -3.19 6.13
N PHE A 83 -2.58 -3.38 7.44
CA PHE A 83 -1.60 -4.10 8.26
C PHE A 83 -1.51 -5.59 7.89
N ILE A 84 -2.64 -6.26 7.69
CA ILE A 84 -2.67 -7.65 7.20
C ILE A 84 -1.99 -7.74 5.84
N MET A 85 -2.36 -6.85 4.91
CA MET A 85 -1.78 -6.86 3.57
C MET A 85 -0.30 -6.52 3.57
N TRP A 86 0.17 -5.69 4.49
CA TRP A 86 1.59 -5.40 4.71
C TRP A 86 2.39 -6.67 5.06
N ILE A 87 1.93 -7.43 6.05
CA ILE A 87 2.55 -8.70 6.42
C ILE A 87 2.52 -9.67 5.24
N VAL A 88 1.37 -9.81 4.57
CA VAL A 88 1.22 -10.70 3.43
C VAL A 88 2.17 -10.34 2.29
N CYS A 89 2.34 -9.05 1.99
CA CYS A 89 3.27 -8.59 0.95
C CYS A 89 4.74 -8.95 1.29
N ILE A 90 5.16 -8.78 2.54
CA ILE A 90 6.51 -9.16 2.99
C ILE A 90 6.70 -10.67 2.90
N VAL A 91 5.76 -11.46 3.45
CA VAL A 91 5.82 -12.92 3.42
C VAL A 91 5.85 -13.44 1.99
N LYS A 92 5.02 -12.86 1.10
CA LYS A 92 4.99 -13.26 -0.30
C LYS A 92 6.25 -12.87 -1.06
N ALA A 93 6.81 -11.69 -0.82
CA ALA A 93 8.11 -11.32 -1.39
C ALA A 93 9.23 -12.29 -0.96
N ILE A 94 9.19 -12.80 0.27
CA ILE A 94 10.14 -13.82 0.76
C ILE A 94 9.90 -15.16 0.07
N GLN A 95 8.65 -15.64 0.06
CA GLN A 95 8.26 -16.95 -0.49
C GLN A 95 8.43 -17.05 -2.00
N SER A 96 8.16 -15.95 -2.73
CA SER A 96 8.27 -15.88 -4.18
C SER A 96 9.68 -15.56 -4.66
N HIS A 97 10.66 -15.42 -3.75
CA HIS A 97 12.02 -14.95 -4.09
C HIS A 97 12.04 -13.60 -4.83
N GLY A 98 11.06 -12.73 -4.54
CA GLY A 98 10.89 -11.45 -5.20
C GLY A 98 10.27 -11.53 -6.60
N GLU A 99 9.62 -12.64 -6.96
CA GLU A 99 8.73 -12.66 -8.12
C GLU A 99 7.46 -11.83 -7.85
N ARG A 100 6.95 -11.24 -8.93
CA ARG A 100 5.76 -10.39 -8.90
C ARG A 100 4.58 -11.15 -8.34
N TRP A 101 3.91 -10.52 -7.39
CA TRP A 101 2.76 -11.12 -6.75
C TRP A 101 1.66 -10.07 -6.60
N PRO A 102 0.50 -10.26 -7.27
CA PRO A 102 -0.62 -9.34 -7.16
C PRO A 102 -1.31 -9.49 -5.80
N ILE A 103 -1.68 -8.35 -5.20
CA ILE A 103 -2.37 -8.32 -3.92
C ILE A 103 -3.80 -8.91 -4.09
N PRO A 104 -4.25 -9.88 -3.28
CA PRO A 104 -5.60 -10.41 -3.36
C PRO A 104 -6.63 -9.32 -3.05
N LEU A 105 -7.84 -9.47 -3.57
CA LEU A 105 -8.98 -8.54 -3.47
C LEU A 105 -8.79 -7.20 -4.20
N VAL A 106 -7.59 -6.62 -4.19
CA VAL A 106 -7.31 -5.29 -4.77
C VAL A 106 -6.38 -5.35 -5.99
N GLY A 107 -5.88 -6.52 -6.36
CA GLY A 107 -4.92 -6.70 -7.46
C GLY A 107 -5.46 -6.23 -8.81
N GLY A 108 -6.76 -6.43 -9.07
CA GLY A 108 -7.40 -5.90 -10.28
C GLY A 108 -7.31 -4.38 -10.43
N PHE A 109 -7.17 -3.65 -9.32
CA PHE A 109 -6.93 -2.21 -9.33
C PHE A 109 -5.43 -1.89 -9.23
N VAL A 110 -4.70 -2.46 -8.27
CA VAL A 110 -3.30 -2.10 -7.98
C VAL A 110 -2.33 -2.58 -9.06
N THR A 111 -2.47 -3.83 -9.51
CA THR A 111 -1.49 -4.49 -10.38
C THR A 111 -1.34 -3.80 -11.74
N PRO A 112 -2.42 -3.40 -12.46
CA PRO A 112 -2.27 -2.69 -13.73
C PRO A 112 -1.47 -1.39 -13.62
N TYR A 113 -1.63 -0.62 -12.54
CA TYR A 113 -0.85 0.60 -12.33
C TYR A 113 0.60 0.28 -11.95
N ALA A 114 0.82 -0.72 -11.11
CA ALA A 114 2.16 -1.16 -10.72
C ALA A 114 2.98 -1.66 -11.93
N GLU A 115 2.35 -2.42 -12.82
CA GLU A 115 2.97 -2.91 -14.07
C GLU A 115 3.35 -1.75 -15.00
N ARG A 116 2.41 -0.84 -15.27
CA ARG A 116 2.67 0.36 -16.09
C ARG A 116 3.82 1.20 -15.54
N MET A 117 3.86 1.38 -14.22
CA MET A 117 4.94 2.13 -13.57
C MET A 117 6.28 1.39 -13.66
N ALA A 118 6.28 0.06 -13.58
CA ALA A 118 7.48 -0.77 -13.68
C ALA A 118 8.07 -0.83 -15.10
N GLY A 119 7.34 -0.34 -16.11
CA GLY A 119 7.77 -0.35 -17.51
C GLY A 119 7.61 -1.72 -18.17
N ALA A 120 6.53 -2.44 -17.80
CA ALA A 120 6.10 -3.69 -18.42
C ALA A 120 4.85 -3.46 -19.28
#